data_AF-A0A848I3T7-F1
#
_entry.id   AF-A0A848I3T7-F1
#
_cell.length_a   1.000
_cell.length_b   1.000
_cell.length_c   1.000
_cell.angle_alpha   90.00
_cell.angle_beta   90.00
_cell.angle_gamma   90.00
#
_symmetry.space_group_name_H-M   'P 1'
#
loop_
_entity.id
_entity.type
_entity.pdbx_description
1 polymer ?
#
loop_
_entity_poly.entity_id
_entity_poly.type
_entity_poly.pdbx_seq_one_letter_code
_entity_poly.pdbx_strand_id
1 'polypeptide(L)'
;MNIRSYGFDGSERLLEVKTTLGHARTPFYLSSNELSFSQERPEAFRLLRIYDFAGSAKAFELEPPLTDHVGLQPTAYRANF
;
A
#
# COMPACT_ATOMS: atom_id res chain seq x y z
N MET A 1 -3.53 7.32 2.75
CA MET A 1 -3.31 8.69 2.21
C MET A 1 -2.57 8.48 0.92
N ASN A 2 -3.18 8.84 -0.21
CA ASN A 2 -2.59 8.59 -1.52
C ASN A 2 -1.75 9.78 -1.97
N ILE A 3 -0.53 9.51 -2.44
CA ILE A 3 0.44 10.50 -2.91
C ILE A 3 0.62 10.28 -4.42
N ARG A 4 0.42 11.33 -5.22
CA ARG A 4 0.83 11.32 -6.63
C ARG A 4 2.33 11.58 -6.72
N SER A 5 3.02 10.70 -7.43
CA SER A 5 4.45 10.77 -7.71
C SER A 5 4.68 10.42 -9.18
N TYR A 6 5.89 10.62 -9.68
CA TYR A 6 6.23 10.32 -11.07
C TYR A 6 7.54 9.55 -11.15
N GLY A 7 7.62 8.59 -12.07
CA GLY A 7 8.86 7.91 -12.43
C GLY A 7 9.83 8.87 -13.12
N PHE A 8 11.09 8.43 -13.27
CA PHE A 8 12.12 9.22 -13.96
C PHE A 8 11.80 9.48 -15.44
N ASP A 9 10.99 8.62 -16.05
CA ASP A 9 10.45 8.74 -17.40
C ASP A 9 9.16 9.58 -17.47
N GLY A 10 8.70 10.13 -16.34
CA GLY A 10 7.45 10.89 -16.24
C GLY A 10 6.19 10.03 -16.08
N SER A 11 6.31 8.71 -15.99
CA SER A 11 5.17 7.82 -15.74
C SER A 11 4.49 8.14 -14.41
N GLU A 12 3.16 8.14 -14.39
CA GLU A 12 2.41 8.37 -13.15
C GLU A 12 2.63 7.22 -12.16
N ARG A 13 2.96 7.55 -10.91
CA ARG A 13 3.10 6.62 -9.80
C ARG A 13 2.18 7.05 -8.65
N LEU A 14 1.29 6.17 -8.21
CA LEU A 14 0.33 6.42 -7.16
C LEU A 14 0.75 5.65 -5.91
N LEU A 15 1.26 6.35 -4.91
CA LEU A 15 1.79 5.73 -3.69
C LEU A 15 0.75 5.74 -2.57
N GLU A 16 0.39 4.57 -2.07
CA GLU A 16 -0.24 4.42 -0.77
C GLU A 16 0.85 4.05 0.26
N VAL A 17 1.02 4.86 1.30
CA VAL A 17 2.11 4.69 2.27
C VAL A 17 1.59 4.11 3.58
N LYS A 18 2.21 3.02 4.07
CA LYS A 18 1.92 2.41 5.36
C LYS A 18 3.17 2.39 6.23
N THR A 19 3.15 3.11 7.35
CA THR A 19 4.29 3.21 8.28
C THR A 19 4.10 2.32 9.51
N THR A 20 5.19 1.84 10.12
CA THR A 20 5.19 1.16 11.42
C THR A 20 6.50 1.45 12.17
N LEU A 21 6.43 1.46 13.50
CA LEU A 21 7.63 1.45 14.35
C LEU A 21 8.24 0.05 14.46
N GLY A 22 7.45 -1.00 14.17
CA GLY A 22 7.89 -2.39 14.17
C GLY A 22 8.62 -2.80 12.90
N HIS A 23 8.79 -4.10 12.70
CA HIS A 23 9.48 -4.69 11.56
C HIS A 23 8.61 -4.72 10.28
N ALA A 24 9.23 -5.03 9.14
CA ALA A 24 8.61 -5.06 7.80
C ALA A 24 7.25 -5.78 7.70
N ARG A 25 7.09 -6.88 8.44
CA ARG A 25 5.90 -7.76 8.42
C ARG A 25 4.86 -7.45 9.49
N THR A 26 4.99 -6.36 10.23
CA THR A 26 3.92 -5.93 11.15
C THR A 26 2.62 -5.74 10.36
N PRO A 27 1.50 -6.38 10.76
CA PRO A 27 0.21 -6.22 10.08
C PRO A 27 -0.20 -4.76 9.94
N PHE A 28 -0.94 -4.47 8.88
CA PHE A 28 -1.47 -3.14 8.60
C PHE A 28 -2.83 -3.27 7.92
N TYR A 29 -3.62 -2.20 7.97
CA TYR A 29 -4.93 -2.17 7.34
C TYR A 29 -4.82 -1.69 5.90
N LEU A 30 -5.52 -2.40 5.02
CA LEU A 30 -5.83 -1.99 3.65
C LEU A 30 -7.34 -1.85 3.56
N SER A 31 -7.82 -0.67 3.16
CA SER A 31 -9.26 -0.45 2.96
C SER A 31 -9.75 -1.09 1.65
N SER A 32 -11.05 -1.33 1.55
CA SER A 32 -11.67 -1.80 0.30
C SER A 32 -11.36 -0.87 -0.87
N ASN A 33 -11.41 0.45 -0.65
CA ASN A 33 -11.12 1.43 -1.70
C ASN A 33 -9.66 1.38 -2.15
N GLU A 34 -8.71 1.22 -1.22
CA GLU A 34 -7.28 1.08 -1.58
C GLU A 34 -7.03 -0.21 -2.37
N LEU A 35 -7.67 -1.31 -1.99
CA LEU A 35 -7.58 -2.58 -2.71
C LEU A 35 -8.19 -2.47 -4.12
N SER A 36 -9.41 -1.94 -4.25
CA SER A 36 -10.05 -1.70 -5.54
C SER A 36 -9.19 -0.81 -6.44
N PHE A 37 -8.67 0.30 -5.89
CA PHE A 37 -7.85 1.22 -6.65
C PHE A 37 -6.53 0.60 -7.13
N SER A 38 -5.91 -0.28 -6.32
CA SER A 38 -4.73 -1.04 -6.73
C SER A 38 -5.00 -1.98 -7.91
N GLN A 39 -6.23 -2.49 -8.03
CA GLN A 39 -6.67 -3.35 -9.13
C GLN A 39 -7.05 -2.56 -10.38
N GLU A 40 -7.57 -1.34 -10.22
CA GLU A 40 -7.93 -0.44 -11.33
C GLU A 40 -6.71 0.18 -12.02
N ARG A 41 -5.62 0.41 -11.28
CA ARG A 41 -4.41 1.10 -11.77
C ARG A 41 -3.13 0.31 -11.47
N PRO A 42 -3.01 -0.97 -11.89
CA PRO A 42 -1.91 -1.83 -11.49
C PRO A 42 -0.53 -1.33 -11.95
N GLU A 43 -0.47 -0.72 -13.13
CA GLU A 43 0.76 -0.14 -13.70
C GLU A 43 1.29 1.04 -12.86
N ALA A 44 0.40 1.86 -12.30
CA ALA A 44 0.77 3.09 -11.60
C ALA A 44 0.80 2.95 -10.07
N PHE A 45 -0.06 2.09 -9.49
CA PHE A 45 -0.20 1.96 -8.04
C PHE A 45 0.99 1.25 -7.42
N ARG A 46 1.49 1.75 -6.30
CA ARG A 46 2.50 1.09 -5.46
C ARG A 46 2.14 1.25 -3.99
N LEU A 47 2.26 0.16 -3.23
CA LEU A 47 2.13 0.20 -1.77
C LEU A 47 3.52 0.34 -1.15
N LEU A 48 3.83 1.48 -0.55
CA LEU A 48 5.11 1.73 0.10
C LEU A 48 5.01 1.39 1.60
N ARG A 49 5.75 0.36 2.03
CA ARG A 49 5.86 -0.01 3.45
C ARG A 49 7.10 0.62 4.05
N ILE A 50 6.92 1.49 5.04
CA ILE A 50 8.02 2.06 5.83
C ILE A 50 8.00 1.42 7.23
N TYR A 51 9.15 0.92 7.68
CA TYR A 51 9.30 0.17 8.93
C TYR A 51 10.62 0.51 9.62
N ASP A 52 10.81 0.01 10.86
CA ASP A 52 11.94 0.38 11.74
C ASP A 52 12.06 1.92 11.92
N PHE A 53 10.94 2.63 11.85
CA PHE A 53 10.90 4.09 11.65
C PHE A 53 11.53 4.90 12.80
N ALA A 54 11.62 4.33 14.01
CA ALA A 54 12.25 4.99 15.17
C ALA A 54 13.78 5.02 15.12
N GLY A 55 14.42 4.17 14.31
CA GLY A 55 15.88 4.04 14.25
C GLY A 55 16.41 4.26 12.85
N SER A 56 16.49 3.18 12.09
CA SER A 56 16.89 3.21 10.68
C SER A 56 15.67 2.91 9.84
N ALA A 57 14.95 3.97 9.44
CA ALA A 57 13.78 3.84 8.60
C ALA A 57 14.15 3.11 7.30
N LYS A 58 13.50 1.98 7.06
CA LYS A 58 13.65 1.17 5.85
C LYS A 58 12.34 1.14 5.11
N ALA A 59 12.42 0.92 3.81
CA ALA A 59 11.23 0.82 2.98
C ALA A 59 11.34 -0.28 1.93
N PHE A 60 10.19 -0.81 1.54
CA PHE A 60 10.02 -1.59 0.32
C PHE A 60 8.68 -1.24 -0.32
N GLU A 61 8.56 -1.50 -1.62
CA GLU A 61 7.34 -1.31 -2.38
C GLU A 61 6.75 -2.66 -2.77
N LEU A 62 5.42 -2.73 -2.82
CA LEU A 62 4.68 -3.85 -3.41
C LEU A 62 3.93 -3.34 -4.64
N GLU A 63 4.09 -4.06 -5.74
CA GLU A 63 3.34 -3.83 -6.97
C GLU A 63 2.05 -4.68 -6.94
N PRO A 64 0.95 -4.21 -7.55
CA PRO A 64 -0.22 -5.04 -7.73
C PRO A 64 0.06 -6.25 -8.65
N PRO A 65 -0.65 -7.39 -8.47
CA PRO A 65 -1.73 -7.59 -7.50
C PRO A 65 -1.22 -7.82 -6.08
N LEU A 66 -1.73 -7.05 -5.12
CA LEU A 66 -1.24 -7.08 -3.73
C LEU A 66 -1.41 -8.46 -3.06
N THR A 67 -2.37 -9.27 -3.54
CA THR A 67 -2.64 -10.62 -3.06
C THR A 67 -1.49 -11.60 -3.27
N ASP A 68 -0.56 -11.30 -4.17
CA ASP A 68 0.63 -12.14 -4.39
C ASP A 68 1.68 -11.93 -3.29
N HIS A 69 1.55 -10.84 -2.53
CA HIS A 69 2.52 -10.40 -1.52
C HIS A 69 1.98 -10.44 -0.09
N VAL A 70 0.66 -10.27 0.09
CA VAL A 70 0.03 -10.21 1.41
C VAL A 70 -1.25 -11.04 1.48
N GLY A 71 -1.48 -11.65 2.65
CA GLY A 71 -2.78 -12.24 2.99
C GLY A 71 -3.78 -11.18 3.44
N LEU A 72 -4.96 -11.18 2.84
CA LEU A 72 -6.05 -10.26 3.20
C LEU A 72 -7.05 -10.98 4.12
N GLN A 73 -7.41 -10.33 5.23
CA GLN A 73 -8.43 -10.82 6.15
C GLN A 73 -9.57 -9.79 6.22
N PRO A 74 -10.85 -10.21 6.18
CA PRO A 74 -11.97 -9.30 6.38
C PRO A 74 -11.92 -8.69 7.78
N THR A 75 -12.04 -7.36 7.87
CA THR A 75 -11.94 -6.62 9.14
C THR A 75 -13.20 -5.80 9.47
N ALA A 76 -13.92 -5.32 8.47
CA ALA A 76 -15.14 -4.52 8.66
C ALA A 76 -16.11 -4.69 7.49
N TYR A 77 -17.42 -4.64 7.79
CA TYR A 77 -18.50 -4.62 6.80
C TYR A 77 -19.16 -3.25 6.77
N ARG A 78 -19.51 -2.76 5.57
CA ARG A 78 -20.30 -1.53 5.40
C ARG A 78 -21.74 -1.91 5.04
N ALA A 79 -22.70 -1.45 5.84
CA ALA A 79 -24.13 -1.57 5.53
C ALA A 79 -24.61 -0.42 4.63
N ASN A 80 -25.55 -0.70 3.73
CA ASN A 80 -26.23 0.29 2.87
C ASN A 80 -27.70 -0.13 2.66
N PHE A 81 -28.58 0.83 2.34
CA PHE A 81 -30.01 0.61 2.06
C PHE A 81 -30.31 0.60 0.56
#